data_AF-A0A1Y1NDI5-F1
#
_entry.id   AF-A0A1Y1NDI5-F1
#
_cell.length_a   1.000
_cell.length_b   1.000
_cell.length_c   1.000
_cell.angle_alpha   90.00
_cell.angle_beta   90.00
_cell.angle_gamma   90.00
#
_symmetry.space_group_name_H-M   'P 1'
#
loop_
_entity.id
_entity.type
_entity.pdbx_description
1 polymer ?
#
loop_
_entity_poly.entity_id
_entity_poly.type
_entity_poly.pdbx_seq_one_letter_code
_entity_poly.pdbx_strand_id
1 'polypeptide(L)'
;QGHFLFYLDPHHTRKALPYYSDIARYTTDDMDSCHTSRLRRIHVREMDPSMLIGFLIHNEDDWVEWKRCVKHVQGKSIIHVADCHPANEIRDGSGRSAIDEVEPLSDDDGEDGG
;
A
#
# COMPACT_ATOMS: atom_id res chain seq x y z
N GLN A 1 -17.65 -1.31 11.36
CA GLN A 1 -16.87 -2.31 10.59
C GLN A 1 -15.46 -2.39 11.19
N GLY A 2 -14.97 -3.60 11.45
CA GLY A 2 -13.88 -3.88 12.41
C GLY A 2 -12.45 -3.88 11.87
N HIS A 3 -11.52 -4.45 12.63
CA HIS A 3 -10.07 -4.55 12.36
C HIS A 3 -9.68 -5.53 11.24
N PHE A 4 -10.51 -5.71 10.22
CA PHE A 4 -10.26 -6.64 9.12
C PHE A 4 -10.31 -5.92 7.76
N LEU A 5 -9.34 -6.21 6.90
CA LEU A 5 -9.31 -5.80 5.51
C LEU A 5 -9.78 -6.94 4.62
N PHE A 6 -10.37 -6.62 3.47
CA PHE A 6 -10.73 -7.61 2.45
C PHE A 6 -9.68 -7.64 1.34
N TYR A 7 -9.38 -8.83 0.82
CA TYR A 7 -8.40 -8.99 -0.24
C TYR A 7 -8.75 -10.15 -1.19
N LEU A 8 -8.17 -10.09 -2.38
CA LEU A 8 -8.18 -11.17 -3.37
C LEU A 8 -6.90 -11.98 -3.23
N ASP A 9 -7.04 -13.31 -3.16
CA ASP A 9 -5.91 -14.21 -2.93
C ASP A 9 -5.47 -14.90 -4.23
N PRO A 10 -4.27 -14.58 -4.77
CA PRO A 10 -3.77 -15.18 -6.00
C PRO A 10 -3.17 -16.58 -5.81
N HIS A 11 -3.10 -17.13 -4.58
CA HIS A 11 -2.47 -18.42 -4.29
C HIS A 11 -3.34 -19.63 -4.71
N HIS A 12 -3.82 -19.63 -5.95
CA HIS A 12 -4.51 -20.72 -6.62
C HIS A 12 -3.96 -20.83 -8.04
N THR A 13 -3.12 -21.84 -8.30
CA THR A 13 -2.55 -22.03 -9.63
C THR A 13 -3.64 -22.40 -10.63
N ARG A 14 -3.74 -21.61 -11.71
CA ARG A 14 -4.63 -21.85 -12.86
C ARG A 14 -3.79 -22.01 -14.12
N LYS A 15 -4.33 -22.68 -15.13
CA LYS A 15 -3.69 -22.75 -16.45
C LYS A 15 -3.66 -21.36 -17.08
N ALA A 16 -2.63 -21.09 -17.86
CA ALA A 16 -2.55 -19.85 -18.63
C ALA A 16 -3.71 -19.79 -19.63
N LEU A 17 -4.40 -18.65 -19.68
CA LEU A 17 -5.41 -18.39 -20.69
C LEU A 17 -4.75 -18.23 -22.05
N PRO A 18 -5.21 -18.96 -23.09
CA PRO A 18 -4.71 -18.77 -24.44
C PRO A 18 -5.08 -17.37 -24.95
N TYR A 19 -4.19 -16.77 -25.73
CA TYR A 19 -4.49 -15.52 -26.42
C TYR A 19 -5.32 -15.79 -27.67
N TYR A 20 -6.47 -15.12 -27.77
CA TYR A 20 -7.29 -15.09 -28.97
C TYR A 20 -7.39 -13.65 -29.48
N SER A 21 -7.10 -13.44 -30.77
CA SER A 21 -7.31 -12.14 -31.41
C SER A 21 -8.79 -11.76 -31.52
N ASP A 22 -9.67 -12.76 -31.56
CA ASP A 22 -11.12 -12.61 -31.54
C ASP A 22 -11.66 -12.86 -30.12
N ILE A 23 -12.25 -11.83 -29.53
CA ILE A 23 -12.80 -11.85 -28.17
C ILE A 23 -13.95 -12.86 -28.05
N ALA A 24 -14.71 -13.11 -29.11
CA ALA A 24 -15.84 -14.04 -29.09
C ALA A 24 -15.42 -15.51 -28.89
N ARG A 25 -14.11 -15.81 -28.99
CA ARG A 25 -13.56 -17.15 -28.76
C ARG A 25 -13.39 -17.49 -27.28
N TYR A 26 -13.41 -16.51 -26.38
CA TYR A 26 -13.35 -16.77 -24.95
C TYR A 26 -14.67 -17.36 -24.46
N THR A 27 -14.57 -18.47 -23.73
CA THR A 27 -15.70 -19.14 -23.11
C THR A 27 -16.07 -18.48 -21.78
N THR A 28 -17.24 -18.80 -21.24
CA THR A 28 -17.61 -18.37 -19.88
C THR A 28 -16.61 -18.89 -18.85
N ASP A 29 -16.13 -20.12 -18.99
CA ASP A 29 -15.12 -20.71 -18.11
C ASP A 29 -13.80 -19.92 -18.14
N ASP A 30 -13.40 -19.40 -19.31
CA ASP A 30 -12.22 -18.54 -19.45
C ASP A 30 -12.40 -17.23 -18.66
N MET A 31 -13.60 -16.63 -18.74
CA MET A 31 -13.92 -15.40 -18.01
C MET A 31 -13.99 -15.63 -16.49
N ASP A 32 -14.60 -16.74 -16.06
CA ASP A 32 -14.68 -17.15 -14.66
C ASP A 32 -13.30 -17.49 -14.08
N SER A 33 -12.33 -17.80 -14.92
CA SER A 33 -10.94 -18.00 -14.49
C SER A 33 -10.25 -16.69 -14.04
N CYS A 34 -10.78 -15.52 -14.44
CA CYS A 34 -10.27 -14.20 -14.05
C CYS A 34 -11.12 -13.50 -12.97
N HIS A 35 -12.25 -14.09 -12.59
CA HIS A 35 -13.16 -13.54 -11.58
C HIS A 35 -13.24 -14.47 -10.37
N THR A 36 -13.59 -13.91 -9.21
CA THR A 36 -13.83 -14.71 -8.00
C THR A 36 -14.98 -14.11 -7.22
N SER A 37 -15.93 -14.96 -6.81
CA SER A 37 -16.97 -14.61 -5.83
C SER A 37 -16.48 -14.75 -4.38
N ARG A 38 -15.29 -15.32 -4.18
CA ARG A 38 -14.70 -15.56 -2.85
C ARG A 38 -13.82 -14.38 -2.45
N LEU A 39 -14.33 -13.58 -1.53
CA LEU A 39 -13.59 -12.52 -0.86
C LEU A 39 -12.95 -13.07 0.42
N ARG A 40 -11.66 -12.80 0.64
CA ARG A 40 -10.96 -13.17 1.89
C ARG A 40 -10.84 -11.95 2.79
N ARG A 41 -10.60 -12.21 4.08
CA ARG A 41 -10.33 -11.17 5.07
C ARG A 41 -9.05 -11.46 5.84
N ILE A 42 -8.32 -10.42 6.22
CA ILE A 42 -7.11 -10.47 7.05
C ILE A 42 -7.23 -9.46 8.18
N HIS A 43 -6.77 -9.80 9.38
CA HIS A 43 -6.76 -8.83 10.48
C HIS A 43 -5.65 -7.80 10.26
N VAL A 44 -5.89 -6.52 10.56
CA VAL A 44 -4.92 -5.43 10.29
C VAL A 44 -3.56 -5.66 10.96
N ARG A 45 -3.52 -6.37 12.10
CA ARG A 45 -2.25 -6.72 12.78
C ARG A 45 -1.44 -7.83 12.09
N GLU A 46 -2.04 -8.61 11.22
CA GLU A 46 -1.38 -9.69 10.47
C GLU A 46 -0.85 -9.20 9.11
N MET A 47 -1.14 -7.94 8.76
CA MET A 47 -0.73 -7.33 7.51
C MET A 47 0.71 -6.85 7.60
N ASP A 48 1.50 -7.14 6.57
CA ASP A 48 2.89 -6.69 6.47
C ASP A 48 2.96 -5.14 6.37
N PRO A 49 3.91 -4.48 7.06
CA PRO A 49 4.08 -3.02 6.97
C PRO A 49 4.47 -2.52 5.58
N SER A 50 5.13 -3.36 4.76
CA SER A 50 5.54 -3.03 3.39
C SER A 50 4.34 -3.13 2.46
N MET A 51 3.74 -1.98 2.16
CA MET A 51 2.55 -1.90 1.33
C MET A 51 2.63 -0.78 0.29
N LEU A 52 1.89 -0.99 -0.80
CA LEU A 52 1.58 0.04 -1.79
C LEU A 52 0.09 0.37 -1.72
N ILE A 53 -0.23 1.65 -1.59
CA ILE A 53 -1.61 2.17 -1.65
C ILE A 53 -1.76 2.89 -2.99
N GLY A 54 -2.76 2.47 -3.78
CA GLY A 54 -3.09 3.08 -5.06
C GLY A 54 -4.32 3.98 -4.98
N PHE A 55 -4.26 5.11 -5.67
CA PHE A 55 -5.41 6.00 -5.90
C PHE A 55 -5.58 6.18 -7.40
N LEU A 56 -6.84 6.13 -7.86
CA LEU A 56 -7.19 6.41 -9.25
C LEU A 56 -7.81 7.80 -9.32
N ILE A 57 -7.21 8.68 -10.12
CA ILE A 57 -7.62 10.07 -10.31
C ILE A 57 -7.94 10.24 -11.79
N HIS A 58 -9.20 10.48 -12.15
CA HIS A 58 -9.60 10.59 -13.55
C HIS A 58 -9.44 12.00 -14.11
N ASN A 59 -9.57 13.01 -13.25
CA ASN A 59 -9.62 14.41 -13.65
C ASN A 59 -9.10 15.33 -12.54
N GLU A 60 -9.07 16.64 -12.81
CA GLU A 60 -8.58 17.65 -11.87
C GLU A 60 -9.47 17.80 -10.63
N ASP A 61 -10.78 17.66 -10.77
CA ASP A 61 -11.70 17.75 -9.63
C ASP A 61 -11.46 16.60 -8.64
N ASP A 62 -11.25 15.38 -9.14
CA ASP A 62 -10.86 14.21 -8.32
C ASP A 62 -9.55 14.48 -7.56
N TRP A 63 -8.59 15.14 -8.19
CA TRP A 63 -7.31 15.50 -7.57
C TRP A 63 -7.48 16.51 -6.44
N VAL A 64 -8.24 17.59 -6.68
CA VAL A 64 -8.52 18.61 -5.67
C VAL A 64 -9.23 18.00 -4.47
N GLU A 65 -10.23 17.14 -4.73
CA GLU A 65 -11.00 16.46 -3.70
C GLU A 65 -10.16 15.45 -2.91
N TRP A 66 -9.32 14.66 -3.59
CA TRP A 66 -8.40 13.72 -2.93
C TRP A 66 -7.40 14.45 -2.03
N LYS A 67 -6.78 15.54 -2.50
CA LYS A 67 -5.87 16.38 -1.68
C LYS A 67 -6.57 16.89 -0.44
N ARG A 68 -7.82 17.36 -0.59
CA ARG A 68 -8.64 17.81 0.53
C ARG A 68 -8.87 16.68 1.53
N CYS A 69 -9.23 15.49 1.06
CA CYS A 69 -9.47 14.33 1.95
C CYS A 69 -8.22 13.91 2.72
N VAL A 70 -7.06 13.81 2.05
CA VAL A 70 -5.80 13.42 2.70
C VAL A 70 -5.38 14.39 3.81
N LYS A 71 -5.60 15.70 3.62
CA LYS A 71 -5.29 16.71 4.65
C LYS A 71 -6.17 16.63 5.91
N HIS A 72 -7.35 16.02 5.83
CA HIS A 72 -8.33 15.99 6.93
C HIS A 72 -8.44 14.62 7.61
N VAL A 73 -7.48 13.72 7.41
CA VAL A 73 -7.45 12.42 8.10
C VAL A 73 -7.22 12.63 9.60
N GLN A 74 -8.03 11.96 10.43
CA GLN A 74 -7.85 11.96 11.88
C GLN A 74 -6.70 11.04 12.28
N GLY A 75 -5.77 11.54 13.08
CA GLY A 75 -4.61 10.78 13.58
C GLY A 75 -3.32 11.04 12.80
N LYS A 76 -2.38 10.08 12.87
CA LYS A 76 -1.09 10.19 12.18
C LYS A 76 -1.27 9.97 10.69
N SER A 77 -0.93 10.97 9.87
CA SER A 77 -0.95 10.79 8.42
C SER A 77 0.16 9.85 7.97
N ILE A 78 -0.16 9.01 6.99
CA ILE A 78 0.78 8.13 6.27
C ILE A 78 1.04 8.61 4.84
N ILE A 79 0.31 9.63 4.37
CA ILE A 79 0.46 10.23 3.04
C ILE A 79 0.65 11.74 3.22
N HIS A 80 1.70 12.28 2.61
CA HIS A 80 2.02 13.70 2.68
C HIS A 80 1.98 14.30 1.28
N VAL A 81 1.26 15.41 1.12
CA VAL A 81 1.15 16.14 -0.14
C VAL A 81 1.70 17.54 0.10
N ALA A 82 2.79 17.88 -0.59
CA ALA A 82 3.42 19.20 -0.55
C ALA A 82 3.16 19.94 -1.86
N ASP A 83 2.96 21.25 -1.78
CA ASP A 83 2.72 22.11 -2.96
C ASP A 83 4.01 22.36 -3.75
N CYS A 84 5.17 22.23 -3.10
CA CYS A 84 6.48 22.35 -3.72
C CYS A 84 7.37 21.15 -3.35
N HIS A 85 8.44 20.96 -4.12
CA HIS A 85 9.37 19.87 -3.86
C HIS A 85 10.03 20.05 -2.49
N PRO A 86 10.04 19.05 -1.60
CA PRO A 86 10.50 19.21 -0.21
C PRO A 86 11.97 19.64 -0.11
N ALA A 87 12.81 19.32 -1.10
CA ALA A 87 14.19 19.80 -1.11
C ALA A 87 14.30 21.34 -1.29
N ASN A 88 13.26 22.00 -1.80
CA ASN A 88 13.20 23.45 -1.85
C ASN A 88 12.87 24.06 -0.48
N GLU A 89 12.11 23.37 0.38
CA GLU A 89 11.82 23.83 1.74
C GLU A 89 13.03 23.68 2.68
N ILE A 90 13.86 22.65 2.48
CA ILE A 90 15.11 22.44 3.25
C ILE A 90 16.10 23.62 3.07
N ARG A 91 16.00 24.36 1.96
CA ARG A 91 16.88 25.51 1.67
C ARG A 91 16.50 26.79 2.42
N ASP A 92 15.26 26.91 2.92
CA ASP A 92 14.72 28.16 3.46
C ASP A 92 14.40 28.15 4.96
N GLY A 93 14.60 27.04 5.70
CA GLY A 93 14.38 27.09 7.15
C GLY A 93 14.81 25.84 7.91
N SER A 94 16.02 25.88 8.47
CA SER A 94 16.47 25.01 9.56
C SER A 94 16.30 23.51 9.29
N GLY A 95 17.23 22.95 8.51
CA GLY A 95 17.36 21.50 8.34
C GLY A 95 17.42 20.76 9.68
N ARG A 96 16.66 19.67 9.78
CA ARG A 96 16.92 18.40 10.49
C ARG A 96 15.62 17.61 10.61
N SER A 97 15.74 16.29 10.52
CA SER A 97 14.81 15.25 11.01
C SER A 97 14.09 14.44 9.94
N ALA A 98 14.77 13.41 9.44
CA ALA A 98 14.13 12.20 8.91
C ALA A 98 15.08 10.98 8.79
N ILE A 99 16.39 11.16 8.99
CA ILE A 99 17.39 10.10 8.80
C ILE A 99 18.37 10.00 9.97
N ASP A 100 17.91 9.89 11.22
CA ASP A 100 18.84 9.56 12.32
C ASP A 100 18.14 9.02 13.59
N GLU A 101 17.18 8.09 13.44
CA GLU A 101 16.64 7.35 14.59
C GLU A 101 16.68 5.85 14.28
N VAL A 102 17.90 5.30 14.20
CA VAL A 102 18.13 3.85 14.27
C VAL A 102 19.12 3.60 15.42
N GLU A 103 18.59 3.35 16.60
CA GLU A 103 19.39 2.88 17.73
C GLU A 103 19.89 1.46 17.43
N PRO A 104 21.21 1.22 17.39
CA PRO A 104 21.74 -0.14 17.33
C PRO A 104 21.41 -0.85 18.65
N LEU A 105 20.73 -1.99 18.54
CA LEU A 105 20.53 -2.88 19.68
C LEU A 105 21.91 -3.38 20.13
N SER A 106 22.37 -2.92 21.29
CA SER A 106 23.54 -3.46 21.95
C SER A 106 23.23 -4.88 22.40
N ASP A 107 23.78 -5.89 21.72
CA ASP A 107 23.80 -7.27 22.21
C ASP A 107 24.80 -7.35 23.38
N ASP A 108 24.30 -7.25 24.62
CA ASP A 108 25.06 -7.52 25.84
C ASP A 108 24.94 -9.01 26.20
N ASP A 109 25.63 -9.85 25.42
CA ASP A 109 25.95 -11.23 25.83
C ASP A 109 27.27 -11.22 26.62
N GLY A 110 27.17 -10.88 27.91
CA GLY A 110 28.26 -10.95 28.88
C GLY A 110 28.16 -12.20 29.77
N GLU A 111 28.75 -13.30 29.31
CA GLU A 111 29.01 -14.52 30.08
C GLU A 111 30.38 -14.36 30.81
N ASP A 112 30.44 -14.37 32.15
CA ASP A 112 31.50 -15.02 32.96
C ASP A 112 31.25 -14.99 34.49
N GLY A 113 31.46 -16.15 35.14
CA GLY A 113 32.30 -16.26 36.35
C GLY A 113 31.69 -16.11 37.75
N GLY A 114 31.33 -17.24 38.37
CA GLY A 114 31.10 -17.36 39.83
C GLY A 114 30.71 -18.77 40.30
#